data_AF-A0AAN7U5A0-F1
#
_entry.id   AF-A0AAN7U5A0-F1
#
_cell.length_a   1.000
_cell.length_b   1.000
_cell.length_c   1.000
_cell.angle_alpha   90.00
_cell.angle_beta   90.00
_cell.angle_gamma   90.00
#
_symmetry.space_group_name_H-M   'P 1'
#
loop_
_entity.id
_entity.type
_entity.pdbx_description
1 polymer ?
#
loop_
_entity_poly.entity_id
_entity_poly.type
_entity_poly.pdbx_seq_one_letter_code
_entity_poly.pdbx_strand_id
1 'polypeptide(L)'
;MLSSSSGNLGLVSQANYAAGSTYEDALARQRSAHGLPGVAIDLGAVKGVGYVAETAGVADRMRITGETLMLSETAVHNALQAAIAHAVGHPQVLLGLNTGLGPQ
;
A
#
# COMPACT_ATOMS: atom_id res chain seq x y z
N MET A 1 6.38 -5.34 -6.52
CA MET A 1 6.65 -5.50 -5.08
C MET A 1 5.44 -5.01 -4.33
N LEU A 2 5.11 -5.63 -3.20
CA LEU A 2 3.92 -5.30 -2.40
C LEU A 2 4.38 -4.57 -1.14
N SER A 3 4.45 -3.26 -1.27
CA SER A 3 4.87 -2.34 -0.23
C SER A 3 3.64 -1.87 0.58
N SER A 4 3.85 -0.94 1.50
CA SER A 4 2.80 -0.43 2.38
C SER A 4 2.81 1.09 2.44
N SER A 5 1.61 1.66 2.51
CA SER A 5 1.39 3.07 2.86
C SER A 5 2.09 3.49 4.16
N SER A 6 2.36 2.56 5.08
CA SER A 6 3.11 2.82 6.32
C SER A 6 4.54 3.33 6.09
N GLY A 7 5.17 2.98 4.95
CA GLY A 7 6.48 3.49 4.55
C GLY A 7 6.47 4.98 4.19
N ASN A 8 5.32 5.49 3.75
CA ASN A 8 5.14 6.90 3.37
C ASN A 8 4.60 7.75 4.53
N LEU A 9 3.64 7.22 5.28
CA LEU A 9 2.92 7.96 6.33
C LEU A 9 3.59 7.88 7.70
N GLY A 10 4.39 6.84 7.95
CA GLY A 10 5.03 6.62 9.24
C GLY A 10 4.03 6.26 10.34
N LEU A 11 3.69 4.97 10.46
CA LEU A 11 2.76 4.50 11.49
C LEU A 11 3.50 4.14 12.79
N VAL A 12 2.92 4.55 13.92
CA VAL A 12 3.45 4.21 15.25
C VAL A 12 3.54 2.69 15.40
N SER A 13 4.64 2.22 15.98
CA SER A 13 4.94 0.79 16.19
C SER A 13 5.16 -0.04 14.91
N GLN A 14 5.26 0.58 13.74
CA GLN A 14 5.46 -0.09 12.44
C GLN A 14 6.83 0.20 11.83
N ALA A 15 7.82 0.69 12.60
CA ALA A 15 9.11 1.15 12.06
C ALA A 15 9.84 0.08 11.23
N ASN A 16 9.86 -1.18 11.69
CA ASN A 16 10.50 -2.27 10.96
C ASN A 16 9.74 -2.60 9.65
N TYR A 17 8.41 -2.53 9.69
CA TYR A 17 7.57 -2.78 8.52
C TYR A 17 7.72 -1.65 7.49
N ALA A 18 7.70 -0.40 7.94
CA ALA A 18 7.94 0.79 7.13
C ALA A 18 9.34 0.80 6.50
N ALA A 19 10.37 0.34 7.21
CA ALA A 19 11.73 0.20 6.66
C ALA A 19 11.79 -0.83 5.51
N GLY A 20 11.09 -1.96 5.65
CA GLY A 20 10.97 -2.94 4.57
C GLY A 20 10.23 -2.38 3.35
N SER A 21 9.09 -1.74 3.57
CA SER A 21 8.30 -1.09 2.51
C SER A 21 9.11 -0.02 1.77
N THR A 22 9.76 0.90 2.49
CA THR A 22 10.59 1.94 1.88
C THR A 22 11.78 1.40 1.09
N TYR A 23 12.35 0.26 1.50
CA TYR A 23 13.35 -0.45 0.70
C TYR A 23 12.78 -0.97 -0.62
N GLU A 24 11.58 -1.58 -0.62
CA GLU A 24 10.92 -2.04 -1.85
C GLU A 24 10.64 -0.88 -2.81
N ASP A 25 10.20 0.27 -2.28
CA ASP A 25 9.97 1.49 -3.05
C ASP A 25 11.27 1.98 -3.71
N ALA A 26 12.35 2.00 -2.92
CA ALA A 26 13.67 2.41 -3.40
C ALA A 26 14.21 1.44 -4.47
N LEU A 27 14.01 0.13 -4.28
CA LEU A 27 14.40 -0.88 -5.26
C LEU A 27 13.62 -0.73 -6.57
N ALA A 28 12.33 -0.39 -6.51
CA ALA A 28 11.53 -0.17 -7.72
C ALA A 28 12.03 1.05 -8.50
N ARG A 29 12.30 2.15 -7.78
CA ARG A 29 12.89 3.38 -8.35
C ARG A 29 14.25 3.11 -8.96
N GLN A 30 15.12 2.37 -8.28
CA GLN A 30 16.45 2.00 -8.78
C GLN A 30 16.33 1.18 -10.07
N ARG A 31 15.47 0.16 -10.09
CA ARG A 31 15.26 -0.67 -11.30
C ARG A 31 14.80 0.18 -12.47
N SER A 32 13.79 1.03 -12.26
CA SER A 32 13.26 1.93 -13.30
C SER A 32 14.33 2.91 -13.82
N ALA A 33 15.16 3.48 -12.95
CA ALA A 33 16.26 4.35 -13.34
C ALA A 33 17.32 3.64 -14.22
N HIS A 34 17.42 2.32 -14.11
CA HIS A 34 18.30 1.47 -14.92
C HIS A 34 17.58 0.87 -16.15
N GLY A 35 16.37 1.32 -16.47
CA GLY A 35 15.58 0.77 -17.58
C GLY A 35 15.06 -0.66 -17.34
N LEU A 36 15.11 -1.14 -16.10
CA LEU A 36 14.63 -2.47 -15.71
C LEU A 36 13.16 -2.39 -15.23
N PRO A 37 12.33 -3.39 -15.53
CA PRO A 37 10.96 -3.44 -15.04
C PRO A 37 10.92 -3.48 -13.51
N GLY A 38 10.18 -2.59 -12.87
CA GLY A 38 10.02 -2.58 -11.43
C GLY A 38 8.94 -1.61 -10.99
N VAL A 39 8.00 -2.09 -10.19
CA VAL A 39 6.96 -1.27 -9.56
C VAL A 39 6.73 -1.74 -8.13
N ALA A 40 6.68 -0.78 -7.20
CA ALA A 40 6.20 -0.96 -5.84
C ALA A 40 4.75 -0.51 -5.77
N ILE A 41 3.90 -1.33 -5.14
CA ILE A 41 2.49 -1.00 -4.90
C ILE A 41 2.34 -0.83 -3.39
N ASP A 42 2.14 0.40 -2.93
CA ASP A 42 2.01 0.73 -1.52
C ASP A 42 0.55 0.53 -1.13
N LEU A 43 0.27 -0.57 -0.43
CA LEU A 43 -1.09 -0.91 -0.05
C LEU A 43 -1.50 -0.20 1.25
N GLY A 44 -2.69 0.41 1.23
CA GLY A 44 -3.50 0.69 2.40
C GLY A 44 -4.14 -0.58 2.97
N ALA A 45 -4.92 -0.43 4.02
CA ALA A 45 -5.59 -1.56 4.66
C ALA A 45 -6.56 -2.28 3.69
N VAL A 46 -6.55 -3.62 3.69
CA VAL A 46 -7.42 -4.46 2.84
C VAL A 46 -8.55 -5.03 3.71
N LYS A 47 -9.78 -4.98 3.21
CA LYS A 47 -10.97 -5.52 3.90
C LYS A 47 -11.28 -6.95 3.47
N GLY A 48 -11.88 -7.71 4.39
CA GLY A 48 -12.49 -9.01 4.09
C GLY A 48 -11.53 -10.20 4.10
N VAL A 49 -10.22 -9.97 4.14
CA VAL A 49 -9.19 -11.02 4.15
C VAL A 49 -7.97 -10.61 4.97
N GLY A 50 -7.21 -11.59 5.46
CA GLY A 50 -5.92 -11.39 6.13
C GLY A 50 -6.02 -10.74 7.50
N TYR A 51 -4.89 -10.20 7.99
CA TYR A 51 -4.71 -9.72 9.37
C TYR A 51 -5.82 -8.78 9.87
N VAL A 52 -6.27 -7.84 9.01
CA VAL A 52 -7.30 -6.85 9.36
C VAL A 52 -8.68 -7.49 9.55
N ALA A 53 -8.99 -8.55 8.80
CA ALA A 53 -10.25 -9.28 8.91
C ALA A 53 -10.22 -10.33 10.05
N GLU A 54 -9.05 -10.92 10.31
CA GLU A 54 -8.88 -12.00 11.28
C GLU A 54 -8.63 -11.51 12.72
N THR A 55 -8.18 -10.26 12.88
CA THR A 55 -7.87 -9.69 14.21
C THR A 55 -8.97 -8.76 14.68
N ALA A 56 -9.69 -9.17 15.74
CA ALA A 56 -10.78 -8.41 16.31
C ALA A 56 -10.36 -6.98 16.70
N GLY A 57 -11.17 -5.98 16.30
CA GLY A 57 -10.96 -4.57 16.62
C GLY A 57 -9.91 -3.84 15.78
N VAL A 58 -9.12 -4.53 14.93
CA VAL A 58 -8.16 -3.86 14.03
C VAL A 58 -8.87 -3.06 12.94
N ALA A 59 -9.89 -3.65 12.30
CA ALA A 59 -10.68 -2.95 11.28
C ALA A 59 -11.37 -1.69 11.84
N ASP A 60 -11.92 -1.78 13.05
CA ASP A 60 -12.57 -0.63 13.70
C ASP A 60 -11.58 0.48 14.04
N ARG A 61 -10.40 0.12 14.56
CA ARG A 61 -9.33 1.10 14.82
C ARG A 61 -8.91 1.81 13.54
N MET A 62 -8.64 1.05 12.46
CA MET A 62 -8.26 1.63 11.17
C MET A 62 -9.34 2.55 10.59
N ARG A 63 -10.61 2.19 10.76
CA ARG A 63 -11.75 3.04 10.36
C ARG A 63 -11.79 4.34 11.15
N ILE A 64 -11.48 4.32 12.45
CA ILE A 64 -11.49 5.50 13.31
C ILE A 64 -10.33 6.44 12.96
N THR A 65 -9.12 5.92 12.72
CA THR A 65 -7.96 6.76 12.38
C THR A 65 -8.12 7.44 11.01
N GLY A 66 -8.85 6.82 10.07
CA GLY A 66 -9.26 7.45 8.81
C GLY A 66 -8.13 7.72 7.80
N GLU A 67 -6.91 7.29 8.09
CA GLU A 67 -5.71 7.53 7.27
C GLU A 67 -5.73 6.79 5.92
N THR A 68 -6.40 5.63 5.85
CA THR A 68 -6.50 4.82 4.63
C THR A 68 -7.94 4.37 4.35
N LEU A 69 -8.33 4.43 3.08
CA LEU A 69 -9.53 3.76 2.58
C LEU A 69 -9.30 2.25 2.58
N MET A 70 -10.25 1.51 3.16
CA MET A 70 -10.22 0.05 3.21
C MET A 70 -10.44 -0.54 1.80
N LEU A 71 -9.36 -1.02 1.19
CA LEU A 71 -9.32 -1.60 -0.16
C LEU A 71 -10.09 -2.92 -0.21
N SER A 72 -10.84 -3.16 -1.29
CA SER A 72 -11.33 -4.51 -1.58
C SER A 72 -10.22 -5.39 -2.15
N GLU A 73 -10.33 -6.70 -1.94
CA GLU A 73 -9.44 -7.69 -2.56
C GLU A 73 -9.42 -7.54 -4.09
N THR A 74 -10.57 -7.32 -4.72
CA THR A 74 -10.67 -7.06 -6.16
C THR A 74 -9.84 -5.85 -6.61
N ALA A 75 -9.80 -4.77 -5.83
CA ALA A 75 -8.99 -3.60 -6.17
C ALA A 75 -7.48 -3.93 -6.13
N VAL A 76 -7.05 -4.73 -5.15
CA VAL A 76 -5.67 -5.20 -5.03
C VAL A 76 -5.31 -6.09 -6.22
N HIS A 77 -6.17 -7.06 -6.57
CA HIS A 77 -5.94 -7.94 -7.71
C HIS A 77 -5.88 -7.18 -9.04
N ASN A 78 -6.77 -6.21 -9.25
CA ASN A 78 -6.76 -5.38 -10.46
C ASN A 78 -5.48 -4.55 -10.55
N ALA A 79 -5.01 -3.98 -9.45
CA ALA A 79 -3.77 -3.21 -9.42
C ALA A 79 -2.55 -4.11 -9.72
N LEU A 80 -2.51 -5.31 -9.14
CA LEU A 80 -1.46 -6.28 -9.41
C LEU A 80 -1.46 -6.74 -10.88
N GLN A 81 -2.63 -7.05 -11.42
CA GLN A 81 -2.77 -7.42 -12.83
C GLN A 81 -2.31 -6.28 -13.75
N ALA A 82 -2.72 -5.04 -13.49
CA ALA A 82 -2.30 -3.88 -14.28
C ALA A 82 -0.78 -3.66 -14.19
N ALA A 83 -0.19 -3.81 -13.02
CA ALA A 83 1.25 -3.69 -12.80
C ALA A 83 2.08 -4.76 -13.53
N ILE A 84 1.50 -5.94 -13.77
CA ILE A 84 2.15 -7.04 -14.51
C ILE A 84 1.95 -6.85 -16.02
N ALA A 85 0.72 -6.56 -16.44
CA ALA A 85 0.34 -6.52 -17.86
C ALA A 85 0.80 -5.24 -18.58
N HIS A 86 1.05 -4.16 -17.84
CA HIS A 86 1.38 -2.86 -18.40
C HIS A 86 2.65 -2.31 -17.77
N ALA A 87 3.53 -1.76 -18.61
CA ALA A 87 4.64 -0.96 -18.14
C ALA A 87 4.10 0.29 -17.45
N VAL A 88 4.14 0.30 -16.12
CA VAL A 88 3.77 1.48 -15.34
C VAL A 88 4.88 2.51 -15.51
N GLY A 89 4.57 3.67 -16.09
CA GLY A 89 5.54 4.76 -16.25
C GLY A 89 6.02 5.37 -14.92
N HIS A 90 5.52 4.86 -13.79
CA HIS A 90 5.86 5.29 -12.44
C HIS A 90 6.31 4.05 -11.64
N PRO A 91 7.50 4.10 -11.01
CA PRO A 91 8.03 2.96 -10.26
C PRO A 91 7.32 2.69 -8.93
N GLN A 92 6.39 3.55 -8.51
CA GLN A 92 5.70 3.45 -7.24
C GLN A 92 4.26 3.95 -7.39
N VAL A 93 3.30 3.23 -6.81
CA VAL A 93 1.88 3.58 -6.81
C VAL A 93 1.30 3.34 -5.42
N LEU A 94 0.66 4.36 -4.85
CA LEU A 94 -0.02 4.28 -3.57
C LEU A 94 -1.52 4.02 -3.75
N LEU A 95 -2.01 2.92 -3.17
CA LEU A 95 -3.41 2.54 -3.20
C LEU A 95 -4.06 2.70 -1.83
N GLY A 96 -5.26 3.30 -1.82
CA GLY A 96 -6.07 3.40 -0.61
C GLY A 96 -5.70 4.55 0.31
N LEU A 97 -4.98 5.57 -0.16
CA LEU A 97 -4.83 6.82 0.59
C LEU A 97 -6.18 7.55 0.65
N ASN A 98 -6.62 7.94 1.85
CA ASN A 98 -7.81 8.76 1.99
C ASN A 98 -7.48 10.23 1.67
N THR A 99 -7.97 10.73 0.55
CA THR A 99 -7.84 12.13 0.13
C THR A 99 -9.12 12.94 0.38
N GLY A 100 -10.14 12.33 0.99
CA GLY A 100 -11.36 13.00 1.40
C GLY A 100 -11.14 13.93 2.59
N LEU A 101 -12.14 14.77 2.87
CA LEU A 101 -12.17 15.55 4.11
C LEU A 101 -12.10 14.56 5.29
N GLY A 102 -11.25 14.86 6.27
CA GLY A 102 -11.07 14.05 7.48
C GLY A 102 -12.40 13.83 8.24
N PRO A 103 -12.41 12.95 9.25
CA PRO A 103 -13.62 12.69 10.02
C PRO A 103 -14.21 14.02 10.54
N GLN A 104 -15.50 14.23 10.27
CA GLN A 104 -16.32 15.30 10.86
C GLN A 104 -16.62 14.95 12.32
#